data_AF-A0A135UF25-F1
#
_entry.id   AF-A0A135UF25-F1
#
_cell.length_a   1.000
_cell.length_b   1.000
_cell.length_c   1.000
_cell.angle_alpha   90.00
_cell.angle_beta   90.00
_cell.angle_gamma   90.00
#
_symmetry.space_group_name_H-M   'P 1'
#
loop_
_entity.id
_entity.type
_entity.pdbx_description
1 polymer ?
#
loop_
_entity_poly.entity_id
_entity_poly.type
_entity_poly.pdbx_seq_one_letter_code
_entity_poly.pdbx_strand_id
1 'polypeptide(L)'
;MYSQSSRSGSRKHGRRSDKKDKDHKPRQSSGRQEAVSDIYFSFLFVVNELNILDGYNFGDSCGNTRPPDSADGYGEERAGIVWRYTDGVIAPAGSEFIWNREAMGRPGAISYQSPGAEEPLALQEYKTYSVFNCWRFLPCLVTNVDISAVDEPYPGGFHSIAFEKPDQTAPGVTRIVSPGGPQRHVSGNQPSWIPHLLPHTFATPDSSAPRSIGLGGDLPIILALLALMKRPGDTERVFWDGLWNRNGFNERRSSRADPDPTGSPRGVMVQICFDYYNNNSTQEMIEAFEAGCCVIFG
;
A
#
# COMPACT_ATOMS: atom_id res chain seq x y z
N MET A 1 -67.79 -24.61 49.00
CA MET A 1 -68.53 -24.44 47.73
C MET A 1 -67.47 -24.39 46.62
N TYR A 2 -67.18 -25.55 46.03
CA TYR A 2 -67.44 -25.92 44.61
C TYR A 2 -66.56 -25.12 43.63
N SER A 3 -65.80 -25.66 42.68
CA SER A 3 -65.69 -26.99 42.05
C SER A 3 -64.28 -27.05 41.40
N GLN A 4 -63.49 -28.11 41.57
CA GLN A 4 -63.42 -29.32 40.72
C GLN A 4 -63.10 -29.04 39.24
N SER A 5 -61.92 -29.46 38.77
CA SER A 5 -61.70 -30.76 38.07
C SER A 5 -61.75 -30.53 36.55
N SER A 6 -61.03 -31.18 35.64
CA SER A 6 -60.44 -32.52 35.61
C SER A 6 -59.69 -32.69 34.27
N ARG A 7 -58.73 -33.62 34.26
CA ARG A 7 -58.51 -34.65 33.19
C ARG A 7 -58.06 -34.15 31.81
N SER A 8 -57.39 -34.91 30.94
CA SER A 8 -56.78 -36.24 30.89
C SER A 8 -56.33 -36.38 29.42
N GLY A 9 -55.28 -37.13 29.10
CA GLY A 9 -55.00 -37.36 27.67
C GLY A 9 -53.81 -38.21 27.32
N SER A 10 -53.79 -39.46 27.77
CA SER A 10 -52.91 -40.52 27.26
C SER A 10 -53.19 -40.81 25.78
N ARG A 11 -52.14 -41.04 24.97
CA ARG A 11 -51.94 -42.20 24.06
C ARG A 11 -50.67 -41.98 23.20
N LYS A 12 -49.65 -42.84 23.16
CA LYS A 12 -49.50 -44.26 22.73
C LYS A 12 -49.26 -44.43 21.22
N HIS A 13 -48.24 -45.24 20.92
CA HIS A 13 -47.86 -45.90 19.64
C HIS A 13 -47.15 -45.02 18.59
N GLY A 14 -46.09 -45.45 17.91
CA GLY A 14 -45.41 -46.75 17.90
C GLY A 14 -44.72 -46.98 16.56
N ARG A 15 -43.70 -47.85 16.59
CA ARG A 15 -43.13 -48.67 15.50
C ARG A 15 -42.33 -47.92 14.41
N ARG A 16 -41.04 -48.22 14.20
CA ARG A 16 -40.29 -49.45 13.79
C ARG A 16 -40.04 -49.47 12.28
N SER A 17 -38.91 -50.09 11.93
CA SER A 17 -38.47 -50.62 10.62
C SER A 17 -38.05 -49.61 9.56
N ASP A 18 -37.09 -49.87 8.69
CA ASP A 18 -35.92 -50.78 8.64
C ASP A 18 -35.20 -50.42 7.32
N LYS A 19 -33.88 -50.63 7.29
CA LYS A 19 -33.02 -50.99 6.14
C LYS A 19 -33.22 -50.32 4.77
N LYS A 20 -32.12 -49.77 4.23
CA LYS A 20 -31.49 -50.37 3.03
C LYS A 20 -30.07 -49.87 2.76
N ASP A 21 -29.17 -50.84 2.58
CA ASP A 21 -27.86 -50.74 1.96
C ASP A 21 -27.90 -50.06 0.58
N LYS A 22 -26.79 -49.41 0.20
CA LYS A 22 -26.08 -49.68 -1.06
C LYS A 22 -24.76 -48.89 -1.16
N ASP A 23 -23.67 -49.66 -1.18
CA ASP A 23 -22.37 -49.27 -1.75
C ASP A 23 -22.49 -48.84 -3.22
N HIS A 24 -21.78 -47.78 -3.63
CA HIS A 24 -21.14 -47.70 -4.95
C HIS A 24 -19.98 -46.67 -4.97
N LYS A 25 -18.76 -47.24 -5.15
CA LYS A 25 -17.53 -46.76 -5.81
C LYS A 25 -17.31 -45.25 -6.10
N PRO A 26 -16.08 -44.74 -5.85
CA PRO A 26 -15.67 -43.40 -6.27
C PRO A 26 -15.44 -43.38 -7.79
N ARG A 27 -16.11 -42.45 -8.48
CA ARG A 27 -15.86 -42.15 -9.89
C ARG A 27 -14.76 -41.07 -9.93
N GLN A 28 -13.55 -41.49 -10.31
CA GLN A 28 -12.51 -40.58 -10.76
C GLN A 28 -13.05 -39.77 -11.93
N SER A 29 -13.28 -38.48 -11.73
CA SER A 29 -13.34 -37.51 -12.82
C SER A 29 -12.03 -36.76 -12.81
N SER A 30 -11.15 -37.11 -13.75
CA SER A 30 -10.04 -36.25 -14.16
C SER A 30 -10.64 -34.99 -14.79
N GLY A 31 -10.93 -34.00 -13.95
CA GLY A 31 -11.09 -32.64 -14.40
C GLY A 31 -9.72 -32.18 -14.85
N ARG A 32 -9.49 -32.15 -16.18
CA ARG A 32 -8.56 -31.17 -16.73
C ARG A 32 -8.98 -29.84 -16.13
N GLN A 33 -8.18 -29.30 -15.22
CA GLN A 33 -8.20 -27.89 -14.92
C GLN A 33 -7.80 -27.20 -16.23
N GLU A 34 -8.79 -26.91 -17.07
CA GLU A 34 -8.69 -25.77 -17.95
C GLU A 34 -8.46 -24.60 -17.01
N ALA A 35 -7.22 -24.12 -17.01
CA ALA A 35 -6.88 -22.85 -16.40
C ALA A 35 -7.82 -21.83 -17.03
N VAL A 36 -8.85 -21.44 -16.28
CA VAL A 36 -9.49 -20.17 -16.51
C VAL A 36 -8.36 -19.19 -16.31
N SER A 37 -7.84 -18.65 -17.40
CA SER A 37 -6.96 -17.48 -17.36
C SER A 37 -7.81 -16.36 -16.81
N ASP A 38 -7.95 -16.30 -15.48
CA ASP A 38 -8.52 -15.13 -14.83
C ASP A 38 -7.59 -13.98 -15.20
N ILE A 39 -8.05 -13.13 -16.11
CA ILE A 39 -7.34 -11.91 -16.47
C ILE A 39 -7.54 -10.98 -15.28
N TYR A 40 -6.58 -11.00 -14.35
CA TYR A 40 -6.54 -10.10 -13.21
C TYR A 40 -5.33 -9.17 -13.32
N PHE A 41 -5.41 -8.01 -12.67
CA PHE A 41 -4.32 -7.06 -12.55
C PHE A 41 -3.67 -7.19 -11.17
N SER A 42 -2.35 -7.37 -11.15
CA SER A 42 -1.59 -7.48 -9.91
C SER A 42 -0.20 -6.88 -10.03
N PHE A 43 0.40 -6.56 -8.89
CA PHE A 43 1.81 -6.20 -8.74
C PHE A 43 2.27 -6.55 -7.33
N LEU A 44 3.59 -6.66 -7.15
CA LEU A 44 4.21 -6.91 -5.86
C LEU A 44 4.83 -5.62 -5.34
N PHE A 45 4.82 -5.41 -4.03
CA PHE A 45 5.51 -4.28 -3.44
C PHE A 45 6.00 -4.57 -2.02
N VAL A 46 6.96 -3.77 -1.58
CA VAL A 46 7.46 -3.78 -0.20
C VAL A 46 7.51 -2.33 0.31
N VAL A 47 7.37 -2.16 1.62
CA VAL A 47 7.57 -0.87 2.27
C VAL A 47 8.55 -1.03 3.42
N ASN A 48 9.72 -0.42 3.29
CA ASN A 48 10.75 -0.45 4.31
C ASN A 48 10.80 0.89 5.04
N GLU A 49 10.85 0.87 6.37
CA GLU A 49 11.03 2.08 7.15
C GLU A 49 12.52 2.41 7.25
N LEU A 50 12.87 3.64 6.85
CA LEU A 50 14.24 4.12 6.82
C LEU A 50 14.64 4.64 8.20
N ASN A 51 15.82 4.24 8.66
CA ASN A 51 16.39 4.69 9.91
C ASN A 51 17.42 5.80 9.63
N ILE A 52 17.11 7.04 9.99
CA ILE A 52 18.04 8.17 9.83
C ILE A 52 18.99 8.18 11.03
N LEU A 53 20.29 8.19 10.77
CA LEU A 53 21.31 8.24 11.82
C LEU A 53 21.36 9.63 12.49
N ASP A 54 21.61 9.63 13.80
CA ASP A 54 21.84 10.86 14.56
C ASP A 54 23.01 11.65 13.96
N GLY A 55 22.84 12.97 13.82
CA GLY A 55 23.85 13.86 13.25
C GLY A 55 23.75 14.09 11.74
N TYR A 56 22.91 13.34 11.03
CA TYR A 56 22.64 13.53 9.60
C TYR A 56 21.36 14.33 9.31
N ASN A 57 20.86 15.03 10.32
CA ASN A 57 19.72 15.92 10.24
C ASN A 57 20.16 17.29 9.73
N PHE A 58 20.16 17.49 8.41
CA PHE A 58 20.51 18.77 7.81
C PHE A 58 19.32 19.73 7.84
N GLY A 59 19.49 20.89 8.45
CA GLY A 59 18.49 21.95 8.41
C GLY A 59 18.49 22.69 7.07
N ASP A 60 17.32 23.04 6.54
CA ASP A 60 17.24 24.08 5.51
C ASP A 60 17.50 25.48 6.09
N SER A 61 17.55 26.49 5.24
CA SER A 61 17.75 27.89 5.66
C SER A 61 16.62 28.44 6.53
N CYS A 62 15.49 27.74 6.62
CA CYS A 62 14.34 28.06 7.46
C CYS A 62 14.32 27.25 8.76
N GLY A 63 15.32 26.39 8.99
CA GLY A 63 15.43 25.55 10.19
C GLY A 63 14.59 24.27 10.15
N ASN A 64 14.04 23.88 8.99
CA ASN A 64 13.36 22.59 8.85
C ASN A 64 14.38 21.48 8.67
N THR A 65 14.21 20.38 9.41
CA THR A 65 15.06 19.21 9.23
C THR A 65 14.74 18.49 7.92
N ARG A 66 15.76 18.20 7.13
CA ARG A 66 15.69 17.48 5.87
C ARG A 66 16.25 16.06 6.01
N PRO A 67 15.73 15.12 5.22
CA PRO A 67 16.33 13.79 5.13
C PRO A 67 17.75 13.88 4.57
N PRO A 68 18.65 12.96 4.97
CA PRO A 68 19.96 12.82 4.35
C PRO A 68 19.84 12.54 2.85
N ASP A 69 20.78 13.05 2.07
CA ASP A 69 20.81 12.95 0.61
C ASP A 69 21.77 11.88 0.07
N SER A 70 22.39 11.10 0.96
CA SER A 70 23.22 9.95 0.65
C SER A 70 23.05 8.82 1.66
N ALA A 71 23.53 7.62 1.30
CA ALA A 71 23.47 6.39 2.07
C ALA A 71 24.11 6.51 3.46
N ASP A 72 25.15 7.33 3.62
CA ASP A 72 25.87 7.53 4.88
C ASP A 72 24.97 8.04 6.02
N GLY A 73 23.86 8.70 5.69
CA GLY A 73 22.90 9.18 6.69
C GLY A 73 21.88 8.15 7.16
N TYR A 74 21.95 6.91 6.64
CA TYR A 74 20.98 5.87 6.92
C TYR A 74 21.62 4.66 7.63
N GLY A 75 20.95 4.20 8.69
CA GLY A 75 21.28 2.97 9.40
C GLY A 75 20.46 1.79 8.89
N GLU A 76 20.44 0.70 9.67
CA GLU A 76 19.62 -0.48 9.35
C GLU A 76 18.15 -0.11 9.11
N GLU A 77 17.63 -0.46 7.94
CA GLU A 77 16.22 -0.31 7.62
C GLU A 77 15.39 -1.35 8.38
N ARG A 78 14.15 -1.00 8.71
CA ARG A 78 13.15 -2.00 9.12
C ARG A 78 12.46 -2.51 7.87
N ALA A 79 12.93 -3.66 7.38
CA ALA A 79 12.34 -4.32 6.23
C ALA A 79 10.89 -4.75 6.52
N GLY A 80 9.99 -4.43 5.59
CA GLY A 80 8.62 -4.95 5.60
C GLY A 80 8.53 -6.32 4.94
N ILE A 81 7.36 -6.95 5.04
CA ILE A 81 7.04 -8.12 4.21
C ILE A 81 6.66 -7.71 2.78
N VAL A 82 6.70 -8.67 1.85
CA VAL A 82 6.24 -8.46 0.48
C VAL A 82 4.72 -8.61 0.41
N TRP A 83 4.10 -7.62 -0.20
CA TRP A 83 2.67 -7.53 -0.44
C TRP A 83 2.35 -7.77 -1.90
N ARG A 84 1.17 -8.35 -2.16
CA ARG A 84 0.58 -8.44 -3.48
C ARG A 84 -0.70 -7.61 -3.52
N TYR A 85 -0.76 -6.69 -4.48
CA TYR A 85 -2.03 -6.09 -4.90
C TYR A 85 -2.67 -7.00 -5.95
N THR A 86 -3.97 -7.24 -5.86
CA THR A 86 -4.75 -7.97 -6.86
C THR A 86 -6.15 -7.37 -6.94
N ASP A 87 -6.48 -6.74 -8.07
CA ASP A 87 -7.81 -6.16 -8.37
C ASP A 87 -8.45 -5.36 -7.23
N GLY A 88 -7.67 -4.50 -6.58
CA GLY A 88 -8.15 -3.59 -5.53
C GLY A 88 -8.05 -4.14 -4.11
N VAL A 89 -7.43 -5.31 -3.94
CA VAL A 89 -7.18 -5.97 -2.65
C VAL A 89 -5.69 -6.11 -2.44
N ILE A 90 -5.22 -5.83 -1.23
CA ILE A 90 -3.83 -6.06 -0.81
C ILE A 90 -3.81 -7.22 0.18
N ALA A 91 -2.87 -8.15 -0.02
CA ALA A 91 -2.62 -9.29 0.87
C ALA A 91 -1.12 -9.63 0.89
N PRO A 92 -0.61 -10.34 1.91
CA PRO A 92 0.76 -10.86 1.87
C PRO A 92 0.99 -11.70 0.63
N ALA A 93 2.14 -11.52 -0.04
CA ALA A 93 2.42 -12.16 -1.32
C ALA A 93 2.67 -13.68 -1.20
N GLY A 94 3.04 -14.14 -0.01
CA GLY A 94 3.50 -15.50 0.28
C GLY A 94 4.90 -15.51 0.91
N SER A 95 5.29 -16.62 1.51
CA SER A 95 6.63 -16.77 2.13
C SER A 95 7.75 -16.93 1.10
N GLU A 96 7.40 -17.22 -0.14
CA GLU A 96 8.30 -17.36 -1.28
C GLU A 96 8.76 -16.01 -1.84
N PHE A 97 8.08 -14.91 -1.50
CA PHE A 97 8.51 -13.56 -1.87
C PHE A 97 9.16 -12.88 -0.67
N ILE A 98 10.42 -12.51 -0.82
CA ILE A 98 11.22 -11.93 0.25
C ILE A 98 11.85 -10.62 -0.21
N TRP A 99 12.05 -9.70 0.73
CA TRP A 99 12.97 -8.59 0.54
C TRP A 99 14.39 -9.07 0.79
N ASN A 100 15.29 -8.83 -0.14
CA ASN A 100 16.71 -9.17 -0.01
C ASN A 100 17.59 -7.94 -0.21
N ARG A 101 18.47 -7.67 0.74
CA ARG A 101 19.51 -6.64 0.66
C ARG A 101 20.78 -7.21 1.27
N GLU A 102 21.87 -7.23 0.49
CA GLU A 102 23.15 -7.80 0.91
C GLU A 102 23.76 -7.03 2.09
N ALA A 103 23.74 -5.69 2.02
CA ALA A 103 24.23 -4.80 3.04
C ALA A 103 23.55 -3.43 2.94
N MET A 104 23.52 -2.67 4.04
CA MET A 104 23.14 -1.26 3.99
C MET A 104 24.07 -0.48 3.05
N GLY A 105 23.55 0.56 2.38
CA GLY A 105 24.26 1.25 1.30
C GLY A 105 24.23 0.52 -0.04
N ARG A 106 23.71 -0.71 -0.13
CA ARG A 106 23.51 -1.43 -1.40
C ARG A 106 22.04 -1.50 -1.77
N PRO A 107 21.67 -1.43 -3.05
CA PRO A 107 20.28 -1.62 -3.47
C PRO A 107 19.74 -2.96 -2.99
N GLY A 108 18.49 -2.96 -2.51
CA GLY A 108 17.75 -4.19 -2.24
C GLY A 108 16.76 -4.53 -3.36
N ALA A 109 16.24 -5.75 -3.34
CA ALA A 109 15.27 -6.22 -4.31
C ALA A 109 14.25 -7.17 -3.68
N ILE A 110 12.99 -7.06 -4.11
CA ILE A 110 12.01 -8.13 -3.96
C ILE A 110 12.48 -9.33 -4.79
N SER A 111 12.58 -10.49 -4.15
CA SER A 111 13.09 -11.71 -4.77
C SER A 111 12.12 -12.87 -4.56
N TYR A 112 12.12 -13.82 -5.50
CA TYR A 112 11.37 -15.06 -5.45
C TYR A 112 12.27 -16.23 -5.07
N GLN A 113 11.97 -16.88 -3.94
CA GLN A 113 12.64 -18.08 -3.46
C GLN A 113 11.95 -19.32 -4.02
N SER A 114 12.47 -19.84 -5.12
CA SER A 114 11.99 -21.12 -5.66
C SER A 114 12.35 -22.28 -4.72
N PRO A 115 11.45 -23.25 -4.50
CA PRO A 115 11.77 -24.45 -3.73
C PRO A 115 12.97 -25.20 -4.32
N GLY A 116 14.04 -25.35 -3.54
CA GLY A 116 15.26 -26.06 -3.93
C GLY A 116 16.26 -25.24 -4.76
N ALA A 117 16.01 -23.95 -5.01
CA ALA A 117 17.03 -23.04 -5.52
C ALA A 117 17.97 -22.61 -4.39
N GLU A 118 19.27 -22.54 -4.69
CA GLU A 118 20.29 -22.05 -3.74
C GLU A 118 20.18 -20.54 -3.53
N GLU A 119 19.88 -19.80 -4.60
CA GLU A 119 19.80 -18.33 -4.58
C GLU A 119 18.40 -17.86 -4.99
N PRO A 120 17.85 -16.84 -4.33
CA PRO A 120 16.57 -16.25 -4.72
C PRO A 120 16.69 -15.45 -6.02
N LEU A 121 15.65 -15.51 -6.84
CA LEU A 121 15.58 -14.77 -8.10
C LEU A 121 15.07 -13.36 -7.86
N ALA A 122 15.91 -12.34 -8.04
CA ALA A 122 15.47 -10.94 -8.00
C ALA A 122 14.39 -10.69 -9.07
N LEU A 123 13.28 -10.07 -8.66
CA LEU A 123 12.18 -9.73 -9.56
C LEU A 123 12.49 -8.45 -10.34
N GLN A 124 11.85 -8.32 -11.49
CA GLN A 124 11.97 -7.12 -12.30
C GLN A 124 11.23 -5.95 -11.63
N GLU A 125 12.00 -4.93 -11.26
CA GLU A 125 11.49 -3.68 -10.69
C GLU A 125 10.70 -2.88 -11.73
N TYR A 126 9.58 -2.31 -11.28
CA TYR A 126 8.82 -1.29 -11.98
C TYR A 126 9.26 0.12 -11.55
N LYS A 127 9.17 0.43 -10.25
CA LYS A 127 9.55 1.73 -9.68
C LYS A 127 9.99 1.58 -8.22
N THR A 128 10.95 2.40 -7.81
CA THR A 128 11.34 2.58 -6.40
C THR A 128 11.29 4.05 -6.01
N TYR A 129 10.75 4.36 -4.84
CA TYR A 129 10.70 5.71 -4.28
C TYR A 129 11.06 5.72 -2.80
N SER A 130 11.75 6.77 -2.37
CA SER A 130 11.88 7.13 -0.97
C SER A 130 11.03 8.36 -0.66
N VAL A 131 10.22 8.29 0.39
CA VAL A 131 9.24 9.31 0.76
C VAL A 131 9.37 9.64 2.24
N PHE A 132 9.42 10.94 2.55
CA PHE A 132 9.65 11.46 3.89
C PHE A 132 8.52 12.39 4.34
N ASN A 133 8.06 12.18 5.56
CA ASN A 133 7.28 13.14 6.33
C ASN A 133 8.23 13.98 7.18
N CYS A 134 8.40 15.26 6.83
CA CYS A 134 9.43 16.15 7.40
C CYS A 134 8.90 17.13 8.46
N TRP A 135 7.69 16.91 8.98
CA TRP A 135 6.99 17.76 9.96
C TRP A 135 6.47 19.13 9.43
N ARG A 136 5.48 19.66 10.16
CA ARG A 136 4.52 20.77 9.91
C ARG A 136 4.82 21.84 8.84
N PHE A 137 6.05 22.32 8.71
CA PHE A 137 6.39 23.43 7.82
C PHE A 137 7.08 22.99 6.53
N LEU A 138 7.57 21.75 6.47
CA LEU A 138 8.12 21.17 5.26
C LEU A 138 7.14 20.13 4.69
N PRO A 139 6.75 20.25 3.41
CA PRO A 139 5.90 19.25 2.77
C PRO A 139 6.59 17.87 2.77
N CYS A 140 5.82 16.83 2.49
CA CYS A 140 6.40 15.52 2.24
C CYS A 140 7.38 15.61 1.07
N LEU A 141 8.58 15.06 1.27
CA LEU A 141 9.65 15.04 0.29
C LEU A 141 9.73 13.66 -0.34
N VAL A 142 9.99 13.62 -1.65
CA VAL A 142 10.06 12.38 -2.43
C VAL A 142 11.29 12.39 -3.32
N THR A 143 11.83 11.20 -3.57
CA THR A 143 12.81 10.93 -4.61
C THR A 143 12.54 9.56 -5.22
N ASN A 144 12.85 9.37 -6.50
CA ASN A 144 12.53 8.18 -7.29
C ASN A 144 13.66 7.13 -7.26
N VAL A 145 14.34 7.04 -6.12
CA VAL A 145 15.41 6.08 -5.84
C VAL A 145 15.28 5.58 -4.40
N ASP A 146 15.91 4.44 -4.11
CA ASP A 146 16.25 4.07 -2.73
C ASP A 146 17.41 4.97 -2.27
N ILE A 147 17.08 6.02 -1.50
CA ILE A 147 18.07 7.01 -1.06
C ILE A 147 19.10 6.41 -0.11
N SER A 148 18.77 5.30 0.56
CA SER A 148 19.69 4.59 1.47
C SER A 148 20.77 3.78 0.75
N ALA A 149 20.73 3.75 -0.60
CA ALA A 149 21.68 3.05 -1.45
C ALA A 149 22.44 3.99 -2.42
N VAL A 150 22.33 5.31 -2.25
CA VAL A 150 23.01 6.29 -3.10
C VAL A 150 24.26 6.81 -2.40
N ASP A 151 25.45 6.49 -2.93
CA ASP A 151 26.74 6.85 -2.30
C ASP A 151 27.01 8.37 -2.29
N GLU A 152 26.62 9.07 -3.36
CA GLU A 152 26.81 10.52 -3.53
C GLU A 152 25.48 11.27 -3.40
N PRO A 153 25.48 12.58 -3.08
CA PRO A 153 24.26 13.38 -3.10
C PRO A 153 23.49 13.17 -4.40
N TYR A 154 22.30 12.58 -4.30
CA TYR A 154 21.52 12.20 -5.47
C TYR A 154 21.26 13.43 -6.36
N PRO A 155 21.70 13.46 -7.65
CA PRO A 155 21.58 14.64 -8.49
C PRO A 155 20.15 15.11 -8.73
N GLY A 156 19.18 14.19 -8.71
CA GLY A 156 17.75 14.54 -8.77
C GLY A 156 17.24 15.20 -7.48
N GLY A 157 17.92 14.95 -6.36
CA GLY A 157 17.57 15.48 -5.05
C GLY A 157 16.19 15.06 -4.56
N PHE A 158 15.68 15.85 -3.62
CA PHE A 158 14.33 15.71 -3.08
C PHE A 158 13.39 16.73 -3.71
N HIS A 159 12.19 16.27 -4.04
CA HIS A 159 11.10 17.12 -4.52
C HIS A 159 9.94 17.12 -3.53
N SER A 160 9.22 18.23 -3.42
CA SER A 160 7.92 18.21 -2.77
C SER A 160 6.91 17.43 -3.62
N ILE A 161 5.95 16.78 -2.98
CA ILE A 161 4.79 16.20 -3.69
C ILE A 161 4.14 17.28 -4.56
N ALA A 162 3.82 16.90 -5.79
CA ALA A 162 3.14 17.74 -6.75
C ALA A 162 2.09 16.93 -7.50
N PHE A 163 1.21 17.64 -8.20
CA PHE A 163 0.06 17.03 -8.87
C PHE A 163 -0.04 17.45 -10.34
N GLU A 164 -0.70 16.60 -11.14
CA GLU A 164 -1.08 16.93 -12.51
C GLU A 164 -2.11 18.06 -12.56
N LYS A 165 -2.26 18.65 -13.76
CA LYS A 165 -3.40 19.53 -14.00
C LYS A 165 -4.69 18.70 -13.98
N PRO A 166 -5.79 19.21 -13.41
CA PRO A 166 -7.07 18.52 -13.44
C PRO A 166 -7.46 18.15 -14.87
N ASP A 167 -7.85 16.89 -15.09
CA ASP A 167 -8.42 16.44 -16.36
C ASP A 167 -9.80 17.09 -16.55
N GLN A 168 -10.12 17.52 -17.78
CA GLN A 168 -11.45 18.02 -18.13
C GLN A 168 -12.54 16.95 -17.95
N THR A 169 -12.20 15.67 -18.14
CA THR A 169 -13.17 14.57 -18.02
C THR A 169 -13.42 14.16 -16.57
N ALA A 170 -12.45 14.39 -15.68
CA ALA A 170 -12.52 14.01 -14.28
C ALA A 170 -11.86 15.08 -13.37
N PRO A 171 -12.39 16.31 -13.33
CA PRO A 171 -11.69 17.46 -12.75
C PRO A 171 -11.59 17.43 -11.21
N GLY A 172 -12.23 16.44 -10.56
CA GLY A 172 -12.10 16.18 -9.12
C GLY A 172 -11.07 15.11 -8.77
N VAL A 173 -10.41 14.47 -9.75
CA VAL A 173 -9.36 13.45 -9.49
C VAL A 173 -8.03 14.16 -9.28
N THR A 174 -7.37 13.85 -8.16
CA THR A 174 -5.99 14.29 -7.94
C THR A 174 -5.04 13.20 -8.40
N ARG A 175 -3.99 13.58 -9.16
CA ARG A 175 -2.92 12.65 -9.57
C ARG A 175 -1.58 13.14 -9.06
N ILE A 176 -0.92 12.34 -8.23
CA ILE A 176 0.45 12.60 -7.77
C ILE A 176 1.41 12.32 -8.92
N VAL A 177 2.35 13.23 -9.15
CA VAL A 177 3.42 13.07 -10.13
C VAL A 177 4.78 13.47 -9.57
N SER A 178 5.80 12.75 -10.00
CA SER A 178 7.19 12.98 -9.67
C SER A 178 8.11 12.66 -10.87
N PRO A 179 9.21 13.40 -11.08
CA PRO A 179 9.69 14.54 -10.28
C PRO A 179 8.94 15.83 -10.61
N GLY A 180 8.28 16.39 -9.58
CA GLY A 180 7.55 17.64 -9.70
C GLY A 180 6.31 17.56 -10.61
N GLY A 181 5.48 18.60 -10.53
CA GLY A 181 4.21 18.65 -11.22
C GLY A 181 3.73 20.10 -11.38
N PRO A 182 2.82 20.35 -12.32
CA PRO A 182 2.31 21.69 -12.60
C PRO A 182 1.47 22.27 -11.45
N GLN A 183 0.98 21.44 -10.52
CA GLN A 183 0.13 21.85 -9.41
C GLN A 183 0.77 21.54 -8.06
N ARG A 184 0.55 22.45 -7.10
CA ARG A 184 0.92 22.27 -5.69
C ARG A 184 -0.26 21.96 -4.78
N HIS A 185 -1.48 22.03 -5.31
CA HIS A 185 -2.70 21.74 -4.57
C HIS A 185 -3.45 20.61 -5.27
N VAL A 186 -4.19 19.85 -4.49
CA VAL A 186 -5.01 18.74 -4.98
C VAL A 186 -6.13 19.26 -5.86
N SER A 187 -6.64 18.38 -6.72
CA SER A 187 -7.82 18.66 -7.53
C SER A 187 -9.09 18.47 -6.70
N GLY A 188 -9.94 19.48 -6.75
CA GLY A 188 -11.25 19.50 -6.11
C GLY A 188 -11.26 19.90 -4.63
N ASN A 189 -12.43 20.35 -4.18
CA ASN A 189 -12.67 20.75 -2.79
C ASN A 189 -13.06 19.55 -1.91
N GLN A 190 -12.90 19.74 -0.60
CA GLN A 190 -13.28 18.77 0.45
C GLN A 190 -12.76 17.32 0.28
N PRO A 191 -11.46 17.11 -0.01
CA PRO A 191 -10.87 15.77 -0.06
C PRO A 191 -10.88 15.11 1.33
N SER A 192 -11.70 14.07 1.50
CA SER A 192 -11.84 13.30 2.75
C SER A 192 -10.53 12.64 3.20
N TRP A 193 -9.64 12.36 2.26
CA TRP A 193 -8.37 11.69 2.45
C TRP A 193 -7.20 12.62 2.84
N ILE A 194 -7.29 13.95 2.59
CA ILE A 194 -6.23 14.90 2.97
C ILE A 194 -5.91 14.82 4.47
N PRO A 195 -6.87 14.96 5.41
CA PRO A 195 -6.56 14.95 6.85
C PRO A 195 -5.79 13.71 7.32
N HIS A 196 -5.81 12.65 6.51
CA HIS A 196 -5.20 11.38 6.80
C HIS A 196 -3.85 11.18 6.09
N LEU A 197 -3.74 11.56 4.82
CA LEU A 197 -2.56 11.28 3.99
C LEU A 197 -1.63 12.48 3.81
N LEU A 198 -2.19 13.67 3.55
CA LEU A 198 -1.42 14.85 3.19
C LEU A 198 -1.70 16.04 4.12
N PRO A 199 -0.72 16.91 4.40
CA PRO A 199 -0.98 18.16 5.09
C PRO A 199 -2.07 19.00 4.42
N HIS A 200 -2.86 19.73 5.22
CA HIS A 200 -3.89 20.66 4.72
C HIS A 200 -3.35 21.75 3.78
N THR A 201 -2.04 22.01 3.79
CA THR A 201 -1.39 22.94 2.86
C THR A 201 -1.50 22.51 1.40
N PHE A 202 -1.79 21.24 1.12
CA PHE A 202 -2.07 20.74 -0.23
C PHE A 202 -3.54 20.92 -0.65
N ALA A 203 -4.45 21.33 0.24
CA ALA A 203 -5.85 21.53 -0.11
C ALA A 203 -6.00 22.65 -1.15
N THR A 204 -6.94 22.50 -2.10
CA THR A 204 -7.23 23.57 -3.05
C THR A 204 -7.70 24.83 -2.31
N PRO A 205 -7.15 26.01 -2.62
CA PRO A 205 -7.66 27.27 -2.08
C PRO A 205 -8.94 27.72 -2.80
N ASP A 206 -9.25 27.14 -3.96
CA ASP A 206 -10.42 27.49 -4.76
C ASP A 206 -11.67 26.82 -4.19
N SER A 207 -12.54 27.62 -3.57
CA SER A 207 -13.81 27.16 -3.02
C SER A 207 -14.82 26.74 -4.11
N SER A 208 -14.63 27.19 -5.35
CA SER A 208 -15.46 26.85 -6.51
C SER A 208 -14.99 25.59 -7.25
N ALA A 209 -13.87 25.01 -6.84
CA ALA A 209 -13.37 23.75 -7.39
C ALA A 209 -14.43 22.63 -7.28
N PRO A 210 -14.47 21.69 -8.22
CA PRO A 210 -15.39 20.55 -8.16
C PRO A 210 -15.14 19.73 -6.89
N ARG A 211 -16.07 18.88 -6.49
CA ARG A 211 -15.83 17.98 -5.35
C ARG A 211 -14.67 17.03 -5.66
N SER A 212 -13.78 16.81 -4.70
CA SER A 212 -12.73 15.79 -4.83
C SER A 212 -13.37 14.40 -4.95
N ILE A 213 -12.90 13.59 -5.91
CA ILE A 213 -13.44 12.24 -6.17
C ILE A 213 -12.44 11.12 -5.91
N GLY A 214 -11.17 11.46 -5.71
CA GLY A 214 -10.14 10.49 -5.36
C GLY A 214 -8.72 10.94 -5.64
N LEU A 215 -7.79 10.02 -5.37
CA LEU A 215 -6.35 10.15 -5.52
C LEU A 215 -5.82 9.00 -6.38
N GLY A 216 -4.99 9.31 -7.36
CA GLY A 216 -4.19 8.37 -8.16
C GLY A 216 -2.82 8.95 -8.51
N GLY A 217 -2.18 8.46 -9.56
CA GLY A 217 -0.80 8.82 -9.93
C GLY A 217 0.24 7.85 -9.35
N ASP A 218 1.48 8.31 -9.16
CA ASP A 218 2.63 7.46 -8.78
C ASP A 218 2.34 6.55 -7.57
N LEU A 219 2.18 5.25 -7.81
CA LEU A 219 1.80 4.27 -6.79
C LEU A 219 2.79 4.16 -5.64
N PRO A 220 4.13 4.15 -5.87
CA PRO A 220 5.08 4.05 -4.77
C PRO A 220 4.90 5.17 -3.75
N ILE A 221 4.56 6.38 -4.21
CA ILE A 221 4.30 7.53 -3.33
C ILE A 221 3.00 7.32 -2.55
N ILE A 222 1.94 6.86 -3.18
CA ILE A 222 0.65 6.62 -2.49
C ILE A 222 0.80 5.53 -1.42
N LEU A 223 1.48 4.42 -1.75
CA LEU A 223 1.79 3.34 -0.80
C LEU A 223 2.63 3.84 0.37
N ALA A 224 3.62 4.69 0.11
CA ALA A 224 4.43 5.30 1.15
C ALA A 224 3.62 6.22 2.08
N LEU A 225 2.75 7.06 1.52
CA LEU A 225 1.88 7.95 2.29
C LEU A 225 0.95 7.16 3.23
N LEU A 226 0.40 6.04 2.75
CA LEU A 226 -0.41 5.13 3.54
C LEU A 226 0.39 4.54 4.71
N ALA A 227 1.60 4.05 4.44
CA ALA A 227 2.48 3.52 5.48
C ALA A 227 2.86 4.58 6.54
N LEU A 228 3.11 5.82 6.09
CA LEU A 228 3.44 6.95 6.95
C LEU A 228 2.27 7.41 7.83
N MET A 229 1.04 6.93 7.60
CA MET A 229 -0.09 7.17 8.50
C MET A 229 -0.03 6.42 9.82
N LYS A 230 0.75 5.34 9.87
CA LYS A 230 0.92 4.51 11.08
C LYS A 230 2.09 5.05 11.90
N ARG A 231 2.18 4.64 13.17
CA ARG A 231 3.31 5.02 14.02
C ARG A 231 4.61 4.34 13.54
N PRO A 232 5.79 4.86 13.91
CA PRO A 232 7.06 4.18 13.65
C PRO A 232 7.04 2.71 14.13
N GLY A 233 7.62 1.83 13.34
CA GLY A 233 7.66 0.38 13.56
C GLY A 233 6.40 -0.39 13.14
N ASP A 234 5.32 0.30 12.77
CA ASP A 234 4.02 -0.31 12.41
C ASP A 234 3.56 0.10 10.99
N THR A 235 4.49 0.49 10.09
CA THR A 235 4.18 0.93 8.71
C THR A 235 3.30 -0.07 7.96
N GLU A 236 3.58 -1.35 8.13
CA GLU A 236 2.88 -2.45 7.46
C GLU A 236 1.43 -2.62 7.89
N ARG A 237 1.02 -2.11 9.06
CA ARG A 237 -0.34 -2.34 9.59
C ARG A 237 -1.44 -1.76 8.72
N VAL A 238 -1.14 -0.76 7.89
CA VAL A 238 -2.11 -0.20 6.96
C VAL A 238 -2.55 -1.22 5.90
N PHE A 239 -1.73 -2.24 5.64
CA PHE A 239 -1.97 -3.27 4.64
C PHE A 239 -2.57 -4.57 5.21
N TRP A 240 -2.37 -4.86 6.50
CA TRP A 240 -2.77 -6.11 7.15
C TRP A 240 -4.28 -6.31 7.37
N ASP A 241 -5.09 -5.26 7.32
CA ASP A 241 -6.48 -5.30 7.83
C ASP A 241 -7.57 -5.14 6.75
N GLY A 242 -7.23 -5.34 5.46
CA GLY A 242 -8.17 -5.13 4.35
C GLY A 242 -8.68 -3.67 4.29
N LEU A 243 -7.94 -2.74 4.89
CA LEU A 243 -8.27 -1.31 4.99
C LEU A 243 -8.20 -0.62 3.63
N TRP A 244 -7.40 -1.18 2.73
CA TRP A 244 -7.51 -0.97 1.30
C TRP A 244 -8.28 -2.13 0.70
N ASN A 245 -9.55 -1.89 0.41
CA ASN A 245 -10.43 -2.85 -0.25
C ASN A 245 -11.28 -2.11 -1.29
N ARG A 246 -11.28 -2.62 -2.53
CA ARG A 246 -11.98 -1.99 -3.67
C ARG A 246 -11.59 -0.52 -3.87
N ASN A 247 -10.32 -0.19 -3.62
CA ASN A 247 -9.77 1.19 -3.69
C ASN A 247 -10.45 2.21 -2.76
N GLY A 248 -11.19 1.73 -1.76
CA GLY A 248 -11.64 2.55 -0.64
C GLY A 248 -10.62 2.51 0.48
N PHE A 249 -10.47 3.64 1.17
CA PHE A 249 -9.61 3.75 2.36
C PHE A 249 -10.40 4.44 3.48
N ASN A 250 -10.53 3.79 4.64
CA ASN A 250 -11.45 4.23 5.70
C ASN A 250 -10.79 4.35 7.08
N GLU A 251 -9.47 4.51 7.10
CA GLU A 251 -8.67 4.44 8.31
C GLU A 251 -8.18 5.81 8.78
N ARG A 252 -8.02 5.96 10.10
CA ARG A 252 -7.52 7.20 10.70
C ARG A 252 -6.00 7.21 10.79
N ARG A 253 -5.41 8.37 10.51
CA ARG A 253 -3.99 8.67 10.79
C ARG A 253 -3.74 8.50 12.29
N SER A 254 -2.66 7.82 12.65
CA SER A 254 -2.25 7.68 14.04
C SER A 254 -1.87 9.05 14.61
N SER A 255 -2.20 9.33 15.88
CA SER A 255 -1.70 10.51 16.58
C SER A 255 -0.19 10.52 16.80
N ARG A 256 0.49 9.41 16.50
CA ARG A 256 1.95 9.22 16.58
C ARG A 256 2.56 8.94 15.20
N ALA A 257 1.86 9.28 14.13
CA ALA A 257 2.33 9.09 12.75
C ALA A 257 3.41 10.11 12.36
N ASP A 258 3.23 11.33 12.86
CA ASP A 258 4.09 12.45 12.56
C ASP A 258 5.36 12.42 13.44
N PRO A 259 6.53 12.79 12.90
CA PRO A 259 7.78 12.85 13.66
C PRO A 259 7.69 13.87 14.80
N ASP A 260 8.65 13.90 15.73
CA ASP A 260 8.72 15.00 16.71
C ASP A 260 8.98 16.33 15.96
N PRO A 261 8.37 17.47 16.37
CA PRO A 261 8.68 18.78 15.80
C PRO A 261 10.16 19.14 15.66
N THR A 262 10.99 18.56 16.53
CA THR A 262 12.43 18.77 16.60
C THR A 262 13.23 17.52 16.24
N GLY A 263 12.55 16.44 15.89
CA GLY A 263 13.15 15.15 15.56
C GLY A 263 13.48 15.00 14.08
N SER A 264 14.15 13.89 13.76
CA SER A 264 14.44 13.51 12.38
C SER A 264 13.15 13.31 11.58
N PRO A 265 13.14 13.63 10.27
CA PRO A 265 12.07 13.24 9.37
C PRO A 265 11.81 11.74 9.42
N ARG A 266 10.58 11.35 9.14
CA ARG A 266 10.22 9.94 9.05
C ARG A 266 10.16 9.50 7.60
N GLY A 267 10.99 8.54 7.21
CA GLY A 267 11.12 8.05 5.85
C GLY A 267 10.66 6.62 5.66
N VAL A 268 10.12 6.33 4.49
CA VAL A 268 9.96 4.96 3.99
C VAL A 268 10.48 4.85 2.56
N MET A 269 10.99 3.69 2.19
CA MET A 269 11.28 3.30 0.82
C MET A 269 10.21 2.31 0.36
N VAL A 270 9.73 2.47 -0.87
CA VAL A 270 8.78 1.59 -1.51
C VAL A 270 9.34 1.14 -2.85
N GLN A 271 9.44 -0.17 -3.04
CA GLN A 271 9.74 -0.78 -4.34
C GLN A 271 8.51 -1.54 -4.82
N ILE A 272 8.17 -1.36 -6.09
CA ILE A 272 7.14 -2.11 -6.81
C ILE A 272 7.82 -2.97 -7.88
N CYS A 273 7.43 -4.22 -7.96
CA CYS A 273 7.87 -5.18 -8.98
C CYS A 273 6.67 -5.75 -9.73
N PHE A 274 6.93 -6.23 -10.94
CA PHE A 274 5.97 -7.05 -11.68
C PHE A 274 5.67 -8.33 -10.90
N ASP A 275 4.40 -8.74 -10.90
CA ASP A 275 3.98 -9.98 -10.25
C ASP A 275 4.42 -11.19 -11.06
N TYR A 276 5.37 -11.96 -10.52
CA TYR A 276 5.96 -13.12 -11.15
C TYR A 276 4.93 -14.17 -11.61
N TYR A 277 3.80 -14.28 -10.91
CA TYR A 277 2.74 -15.24 -11.26
C TYR A 277 1.74 -14.72 -12.29
N ASN A 278 1.77 -13.43 -12.61
CA ASN A 278 0.80 -12.81 -13.51
C ASN A 278 1.49 -12.22 -14.74
N ASN A 279 1.34 -12.88 -15.88
CA ASN A 279 1.87 -12.41 -17.16
C ASN A 279 1.27 -11.06 -17.62
N ASN A 280 0.15 -10.62 -17.03
CA ASN A 280 -0.45 -9.31 -17.31
C ASN A 280 0.07 -8.20 -16.38
N SER A 281 0.95 -8.51 -15.42
CA SER A 281 1.65 -7.52 -14.60
C SER A 281 2.77 -6.87 -15.42
N THR A 282 2.39 -6.13 -16.46
CA THR A 282 3.35 -5.45 -17.36
C THR A 282 3.50 -3.98 -17.00
N GLN A 283 4.55 -3.36 -17.51
CA GLN A 283 4.78 -1.93 -17.38
C GLN A 283 3.57 -1.12 -17.86
N GLU A 284 3.04 -1.44 -19.04
CA GLU A 284 1.91 -0.73 -19.64
C GLU A 284 0.65 -0.83 -18.79
N MET A 285 0.43 -1.98 -18.15
CA MET A 285 -0.74 -2.19 -17.29
C MET A 285 -0.64 -1.41 -15.98
N ILE A 286 0.55 -1.35 -15.36
CA ILE A 286 0.74 -0.55 -14.14
C ILE A 286 0.70 0.95 -14.46
N GLU A 287 1.30 1.38 -15.58
CA GLU A 287 1.22 2.78 -16.05
C GLU A 287 -0.24 3.19 -16.38
N ALA A 288 -0.99 2.31 -17.05
CA ALA A 288 -2.41 2.55 -17.31
C ALA A 288 -3.24 2.64 -16.02
N PHE A 289 -2.90 1.83 -15.01
CA PHE A 289 -3.52 1.93 -13.69
C PHE A 289 -3.18 3.26 -12.99
N GLU A 290 -1.93 3.70 -13.00
CA GLU A 290 -1.50 5.00 -12.47
C GLU A 290 -2.21 6.18 -13.13
N ALA A 291 -2.33 6.16 -14.46
CA ALA A 291 -2.93 7.22 -15.24
C ALA A 291 -4.47 7.21 -15.23
N GLY A 292 -5.08 6.02 -15.19
CA GLY A 292 -6.52 5.84 -15.39
C GLY A 292 -7.32 5.71 -14.11
N CYS A 293 -6.77 5.11 -13.05
CA CYS A 293 -7.55 4.74 -11.87
C CYS A 293 -7.43 5.73 -10.72
N CYS A 294 -8.45 5.73 -9.86
CA CYS A 294 -8.32 6.23 -8.49
C CYS A 294 -7.87 5.05 -7.63
N VAL A 295 -6.74 5.25 -6.97
CA VAL A 295 -6.12 4.32 -6.03
C VAL A 295 -6.82 4.45 -4.67
N ILE A 296 -7.26 5.66 -4.33
CA ILE A 296 -8.06 5.97 -3.15
C ILE A 296 -9.28 6.80 -3.58
N PHE A 297 -10.48 6.34 -3.27
CA PHE A 297 -11.73 7.10 -3.48
C PHE A 297 -12.00 8.11 -2.36
N GLY A 298 -12.58 9.27 -2.74
CA GLY A 298 -12.93 10.38 -1.84
C GLY A 298 -14.32 10.31 -1.24
#